data_AF-A0A1F7R197-F1
#
_entry.id   AF-A0A1F7R197-F1
#
_cell.length_a   1.000
_cell.length_b   1.000
_cell.length_c   1.000
_cell.angle_alpha   90.00
_cell.angle_beta   90.00
_cell.angle_gamma   90.00
#
_symmetry.space_group_name_H-M   'P 1'
#
loop_
_entity.id
_entity.type
_entity.pdbx_description
1 polymer ?
#
loop_
_entity_poly.entity_id
_entity_poly.type
_entity_poly.pdbx_seq_one_letter_code
_entity_poly.pdbx_strand_id
1 'polypeptide(L)'
;MPPTEPYQTSSMPVQTHTTPPPPPATQVPEINTSASRNDLPVAVVQALSVRGVEYAMMTFSLWLIAGSIIWALIALVYGGTSFKALVLPTAILIACMPVFGYLFIRLKREEIANPNLRFDPSKRRLSQFTQIIAFAACLFNVIGFIYLLLQKAAGETGPTIVKSFLTMLIVLVVAGGILTYYWLDEHKLRNR
;
A
#
# COMPACT_ATOMS: atom_id res chain seq x y z
N MET A 1 -42.53 -33.79 -79.72
CA MET A 1 -41.69 -33.30 -78.62
C MET A 1 -42.62 -32.71 -77.57
N PRO A 2 -42.66 -33.26 -76.34
CA PRO A 2 -43.57 -32.80 -75.29
C PRO A 2 -43.01 -31.55 -74.58
N PRO A 3 -43.85 -30.57 -74.19
CA PRO A 3 -43.48 -29.57 -73.20
C PRO A 3 -43.92 -30.01 -71.80
N THR A 4 -42.96 -29.96 -70.88
CA THR A 4 -42.98 -30.33 -69.47
C THR A 4 -43.91 -29.43 -68.63
N GLU A 5 -44.70 -30.07 -67.76
CA GLU A 5 -45.50 -29.45 -66.69
C GLU A 5 -44.62 -28.78 -65.62
N PRO A 6 -45.04 -27.63 -65.04
CA PRO A 6 -44.54 -27.19 -63.74
C PRO A 6 -45.43 -27.72 -62.60
N TYR A 7 -44.84 -28.59 -61.76
CA TYR A 7 -45.42 -29.06 -60.49
C TYR A 7 -45.61 -27.90 -59.50
N GLN A 8 -46.85 -27.70 -59.03
CA GLN A 8 -47.13 -27.00 -57.79
C GLN A 8 -46.78 -27.91 -56.60
N THR A 9 -45.97 -27.41 -55.66
CA THR A 9 -45.87 -28.00 -54.31
C THR A 9 -46.16 -26.92 -53.27
N SER A 10 -47.40 -27.00 -52.77
CA SER A 10 -47.86 -26.40 -51.53
C SER A 10 -47.16 -27.07 -50.34
N SER A 11 -46.53 -26.30 -49.46
CA SER A 11 -46.16 -26.77 -48.13
C SER A 11 -46.40 -25.68 -47.08
N MET A 12 -46.93 -26.14 -45.95
CA MET A 12 -47.71 -25.45 -44.93
C MET A 12 -46.91 -24.45 -44.06
N PRO A 13 -47.60 -23.53 -43.35
CA PRO A 13 -46.97 -22.49 -42.51
C PRO A 13 -46.27 -23.07 -41.27
N VAL A 14 -45.04 -22.60 -41.03
CA VAL A 14 -44.29 -22.83 -39.79
C VAL A 14 -44.89 -21.95 -38.68
N GLN A 15 -45.33 -22.58 -37.60
CA GLN A 15 -45.73 -21.94 -36.34
C GLN A 15 -44.56 -21.13 -35.79
N THR A 16 -44.72 -19.81 -35.69
CA THR A 16 -43.83 -18.95 -34.90
C THR A 16 -44.47 -18.70 -33.54
N HIS A 17 -43.80 -19.20 -32.49
CA HIS A 17 -44.15 -18.91 -31.11
C HIS A 17 -44.13 -17.40 -30.85
N THR A 18 -45.27 -16.85 -30.44
CA THR A 18 -45.45 -15.47 -29.99
C THR A 18 -44.69 -15.23 -28.67
N THR A 19 -43.75 -14.28 -28.68
CA THR A 19 -43.23 -13.63 -27.46
C THR A 19 -43.80 -12.20 -27.39
N PRO A 20 -44.23 -11.72 -26.19
CA PRO A 20 -44.93 -10.44 -26.05
C PRO A 20 -43.99 -9.22 -26.19
N PRO A 21 -44.52 -8.04 -26.56
CA PRO A 21 -43.75 -6.82 -26.82
C PRO A 21 -43.12 -6.22 -25.54
N PRO A 22 -41.92 -5.59 -25.63
CA PRO A 22 -41.30 -4.92 -24.50
C PRO A 22 -41.99 -3.59 -24.13
N PRO A 23 -41.93 -3.17 -22.84
CA PRO A 23 -42.64 -2.00 -22.32
C PRO A 23 -42.11 -0.64 -22.83
N PRO A 24 -42.91 0.45 -22.75
CA PRO A 24 -42.60 1.75 -23.34
C PRO A 24 -41.35 2.43 -22.77
N ALA A 25 -40.63 3.13 -23.65
CA ALA A 25 -39.35 3.78 -23.44
C ALA A 25 -39.30 4.73 -22.23
N THR A 26 -38.36 4.49 -21.31
CA THR A 26 -37.81 5.54 -20.45
C THR A 26 -36.73 6.25 -21.25
N GLN A 27 -36.97 7.53 -21.59
CA GLN A 27 -35.97 8.38 -22.24
C GLN A 27 -34.77 8.57 -21.30
N VAL A 28 -33.66 7.90 -21.60
CA VAL A 28 -32.34 8.21 -21.02
C VAL A 28 -31.67 9.20 -21.98
N PRO A 29 -31.15 10.35 -21.50
CA PRO A 29 -30.51 11.33 -22.37
C PRO A 29 -29.35 10.73 -23.16
N GLU A 30 -29.39 10.98 -24.47
CA GLU A 30 -28.42 10.64 -25.49
C GLU A 30 -27.05 11.28 -25.18
N ILE A 31 -26.13 10.50 -24.62
CA ILE A 31 -24.72 10.90 -24.56
C ILE A 31 -24.13 10.61 -25.94
N ASN A 32 -24.00 11.67 -26.72
CA ASN A 32 -23.25 11.73 -27.98
C ASN A 32 -21.95 10.93 -27.87
N THR A 33 -21.97 9.72 -28.41
CA THR A 33 -20.78 8.88 -28.54
C THR A 33 -20.20 9.13 -29.93
N SER A 34 -19.41 10.19 -30.04
CA SER A 34 -18.50 10.33 -31.17
C SER A 34 -17.43 9.25 -31.07
N ALA A 35 -17.46 8.34 -32.03
CA ALA A 35 -16.55 7.22 -32.18
C ALA A 35 -15.07 7.64 -32.31
N SER A 36 -14.20 6.68 -31.99
CA SER A 36 -12.76 6.58 -32.31
C SER A 36 -11.78 7.02 -31.22
N ARG A 37 -11.48 6.09 -30.33
CA ARG A 37 -10.08 5.84 -29.91
C ARG A 37 -9.94 4.38 -29.53
N ASN A 38 -8.94 3.73 -30.11
CA ASN A 38 -8.57 2.34 -29.87
C ASN A 38 -8.58 2.01 -28.37
N ASP A 39 -9.62 1.31 -27.91
CA ASP A 39 -9.66 0.63 -26.61
C ASP A 39 -8.72 -0.57 -26.68
N LEU A 40 -7.43 -0.29 -26.53
CA LEU A 40 -6.50 -1.32 -26.07
C LEU A 40 -6.97 -1.73 -24.66
N PRO A 41 -7.17 -3.03 -24.38
CA PRO A 41 -7.53 -3.48 -23.04
C PRO A 41 -6.47 -3.00 -22.06
N VAL A 42 -6.82 -2.00 -21.26
CA VAL A 42 -5.99 -1.52 -20.17
C VAL A 42 -5.89 -2.69 -19.19
N ALA A 43 -4.71 -3.29 -19.08
CA ALA A 43 -4.47 -4.35 -18.12
C ALA A 43 -4.85 -3.84 -16.72
N VAL A 44 -5.99 -4.34 -16.20
CA VAL A 44 -6.54 -4.01 -14.87
C VAL A 44 -5.59 -4.46 -13.75
N VAL A 45 -4.56 -5.24 -14.09
CA VAL A 45 -3.43 -5.54 -13.22
C VAL A 45 -2.22 -4.79 -13.76
N GLN A 46 -2.01 -3.55 -13.30
CA GLN A 46 -0.69 -2.93 -13.37
C GLN A 46 0.26 -3.85 -12.61
N ALA A 47 0.98 -4.72 -13.33
CA ALA A 47 2.09 -5.48 -12.79
C ALA A 47 3.00 -4.48 -12.06
N LEU A 48 3.45 -4.82 -10.83
CA LEU A 48 4.38 -3.98 -10.10
C LEU A 48 5.52 -3.61 -11.03
N SER A 49 5.66 -2.32 -11.33
CA SER A 49 6.82 -1.81 -12.06
C SER A 49 8.07 -2.28 -11.35
N VAL A 50 9.12 -2.63 -12.09
CA VAL A 50 10.43 -3.03 -11.52
C VAL A 50 10.91 -2.00 -10.48
N ARG A 51 10.60 -0.72 -10.72
CA ARG A 51 10.85 0.38 -9.77
C ARG A 51 10.00 0.32 -8.51
N GLY A 52 8.73 -0.07 -8.63
CA GLY A 52 7.86 -0.30 -7.48
C GLY A 52 8.41 -1.36 -6.54
N VAL A 53 9.05 -2.40 -7.10
CA VAL A 53 9.76 -3.43 -6.31
C VAL A 53 10.99 -2.84 -5.61
N GLU A 54 11.78 -2.00 -6.28
CA GLU A 54 12.93 -1.31 -5.68
C GLU A 54 12.50 -0.39 -4.51
N TYR A 55 11.40 0.35 -4.67
CA TYR A 55 10.82 1.14 -3.57
C TYR A 55 10.34 0.24 -2.43
N ALA A 56 9.70 -0.90 -2.72
CA ALA A 56 9.25 -1.85 -1.71
C ALA A 56 10.43 -2.42 -0.90
N MET A 57 11.52 -2.82 -1.57
CA MET A 57 12.74 -3.27 -0.93
C MET A 57 13.38 -2.19 -0.04
N MET A 58 13.41 -0.94 -0.52
CA MET A 58 13.90 0.20 0.26
C MET A 58 13.05 0.41 1.52
N THR A 59 11.73 0.42 1.39
CA THR A 59 10.79 0.60 2.50
C THR A 59 10.87 -0.54 3.51
N PHE A 60 10.99 -1.79 3.05
CA PHE A 60 11.17 -2.93 3.95
C PHE A 60 12.48 -2.81 4.75
N SER A 61 13.57 -2.42 4.08
CA SER A 61 14.85 -2.17 4.75
C SER A 61 14.77 -1.04 5.77
N LEU A 62 14.05 0.04 5.45
CA LEU A 62 13.78 1.15 6.38
C LEU A 62 13.06 0.66 7.64
N TRP A 63 12.03 -0.18 7.49
CA TRP A 63 11.29 -0.74 8.62
C TRP A 63 12.14 -1.66 9.50
N LEU A 64 13.01 -2.49 8.91
CA LEU A 64 13.94 -3.32 9.66
C LEU A 64 14.95 -2.48 10.44
N ILE A 65 15.49 -1.41 9.84
CA ILE A 65 16.38 -0.46 10.53
C ILE A 65 15.63 0.25 11.66
N ALA A 66 14.41 0.72 11.42
CA ALA A 66 13.60 1.39 12.45
C ALA A 66 13.31 0.45 13.64
N GLY A 67 12.86 -0.78 13.36
CA GLY A 67 12.56 -1.77 14.38
C GLY A 67 13.79 -2.18 15.20
N SER A 68 14.95 -2.31 14.54
CA SER A 68 16.20 -2.64 15.22
C SER A 68 16.75 -1.49 16.08
N ILE A 69 16.60 -0.22 15.65
CA ILE A 69 16.90 0.95 16.48
C ILE A 69 15.99 0.99 17.71
N ILE A 70 14.67 0.82 17.53
CA ILE A 70 13.71 0.76 18.64
C ILE A 70 14.13 -0.33 19.63
N TRP A 71 14.41 -1.54 19.13
CA TRP A 71 14.85 -2.65 19.97
C TRP A 71 16.12 -2.29 20.75
N ALA A 72 17.17 -1.80 20.07
CA ALA A 72 18.44 -1.48 20.70
C ALA A 72 18.29 -0.41 21.80
N LEU A 73 17.46 0.60 21.57
CA LEU A 73 17.19 1.65 22.56
C LEU A 73 16.39 1.12 23.75
N ILE A 74 15.38 0.28 23.52
CA ILE A 74 14.63 -0.35 24.62
C ILE A 74 15.56 -1.26 25.44
N ALA A 75 16.37 -2.09 24.79
CA ALA A 75 17.37 -2.92 25.43
C ALA A 75 18.26 -2.11 26.38
N LEU A 76 18.71 -0.94 25.93
CA LEU A 76 19.53 -0.03 26.73
C LEU A 76 18.79 0.53 27.95
N VAL A 77 17.53 0.94 27.79
CA VAL A 77 16.69 1.50 28.88
C VAL A 77 16.41 0.49 29.99
N TYR A 78 16.28 -0.79 29.65
CA TYR A 78 15.97 -1.82 30.64
C TYR A 78 17.20 -2.27 31.44
N GLY A 79 18.41 -1.94 31.00
CA GLY A 79 19.66 -2.04 31.77
C GLY A 79 20.16 -3.46 32.07
N GLY A 80 19.49 -4.49 31.57
CA GLY A 80 19.79 -5.90 31.87
C GLY A 80 20.39 -6.69 30.71
N THR A 81 20.79 -6.03 29.62
CA THR A 81 21.11 -6.75 28.38
C THR A 81 22.54 -7.26 28.34
N SER A 82 22.68 -8.58 28.49
CA SER A 82 23.81 -9.32 27.94
C SER A 82 24.01 -8.92 26.48
N PHE A 83 25.25 -8.89 25.98
CA PHE A 83 25.57 -8.58 24.58
C PHE A 83 24.66 -9.34 23.60
N LYS A 84 24.26 -10.58 23.95
CA LYS A 84 23.28 -11.40 23.23
C LYS A 84 21.99 -10.69 22.81
N ALA A 85 21.42 -9.83 23.65
CA ALA A 85 20.18 -9.11 23.33
C ALA A 85 20.38 -7.96 22.31
N LEU A 86 21.62 -7.50 22.13
CA LEU A 86 22.02 -6.50 21.14
C LEU A 86 22.53 -7.12 19.83
N VAL A 87 22.95 -8.40 19.83
CA VAL A 87 23.46 -9.08 18.64
C VAL A 87 22.47 -9.02 17.49
N LEU A 88 21.20 -9.34 17.74
CA LEU A 88 20.18 -9.35 16.69
C LEU A 88 19.92 -7.95 16.09
N PRO A 89 19.61 -6.90 16.89
CA PRO A 89 19.39 -5.58 16.31
C PRO A 89 20.65 -5.04 15.61
N THR A 90 21.84 -5.26 16.16
CA THR A 90 23.08 -4.80 15.50
C THR A 90 23.35 -5.53 14.18
N ALA A 91 23.11 -6.84 14.09
CA ALA A 91 23.22 -7.59 12.84
C ALA A 91 22.25 -7.06 11.77
N ILE A 92 21.01 -6.73 12.16
CA ILE A 92 20.03 -6.13 11.25
C ILE A 92 20.52 -4.77 10.74
N LEU A 93 21.04 -3.90 11.61
CA LEU A 93 21.61 -2.61 11.18
C LEU A 93 22.75 -2.82 10.18
N ILE A 94 23.71 -3.70 10.48
CA ILE A 94 24.87 -3.94 9.62
C ILE A 94 24.44 -4.46 8.25
N ALA A 95 23.44 -5.33 8.17
CA ALA A 95 22.97 -5.90 6.92
C ALA A 95 22.07 -4.93 6.13
N CYS A 96 21.12 -4.25 6.80
CA CYS A 96 20.08 -3.47 6.13
C CYS A 96 20.52 -2.04 5.80
N MET A 97 21.42 -1.45 6.59
CA MET A 97 21.89 -0.07 6.38
C MET A 97 22.57 0.14 5.01
N PRO A 98 23.50 -0.72 4.53
CA PRO A 98 24.09 -0.56 3.20
C PRO A 98 23.07 -0.80 2.08
N VAL A 99 22.14 -1.75 2.24
CA VAL A 99 21.08 -2.02 1.26
C VAL A 99 20.15 -0.81 1.13
N PHE A 100 19.71 -0.25 2.26
CA PHE A 100 18.91 0.96 2.29
C PHE A 100 19.66 2.14 1.66
N GLY A 101 20.92 2.37 2.04
CA GLY A 101 21.74 3.46 1.51
C GLY A 101 21.92 3.37 -0.01
N TYR A 102 22.24 2.18 -0.52
CA TYR A 102 22.39 1.95 -1.96
C TYR A 102 21.09 2.22 -2.73
N LEU A 103 19.97 1.65 -2.29
CA LEU A 103 18.66 1.85 -2.94
C LEU A 103 18.22 3.30 -2.86
N PHE A 104 18.39 3.95 -1.71
CA PHE A 104 18.03 5.34 -1.50
C PHE A 104 18.80 6.28 -2.43
N ILE A 105 20.13 6.14 -2.51
CA ILE A 105 20.96 6.96 -3.40
C ILE A 105 20.59 6.72 -4.86
N ARG A 106 20.42 5.46 -5.26
CA ARG A 106 20.08 5.11 -6.65
C ARG A 106 18.73 5.68 -7.06
N LEU A 107 17.69 5.46 -6.25
CA LEU A 107 16.34 5.98 -6.51
C LEU A 107 16.30 7.50 -6.48
N LYS A 108 17.02 8.15 -5.56
CA LYS A 108 17.11 9.62 -5.52
C LYS A 108 17.83 10.19 -6.74
N ARG A 109 18.88 9.53 -7.23
CA ARG A 109 19.57 9.94 -8.46
C ARG A 109 18.65 9.85 -9.67
N GLU A 110 17.85 8.79 -9.78
CA GLU A 110 16.87 8.65 -10.86
C GLU A 110 15.71 9.65 -10.75
N GLU A 111 15.28 9.99 -9.54
CA GLU A 111 14.26 11.03 -9.29
C GLU A 111 14.74 12.43 -9.73
N ILE A 112 16.02 12.74 -9.52
CA ILE A 112 16.62 14.00 -9.97
C ILE A 112 16.76 14.03 -11.50
N ALA A 113 17.16 12.90 -12.11
CA ALA A 113 17.35 12.81 -13.56
C ALA A 113 16.03 12.87 -14.34
N ASN A 114 14.92 12.34 -13.81
CA ASN A 114 13.63 12.33 -14.48
C ASN A 114 12.49 12.78 -13.52
N PRO A 115 12.05 14.05 -13.56
CA PRO A 115 11.05 14.57 -12.64
C PRO A 115 9.65 13.93 -12.81
N ASN A 116 9.36 13.35 -13.97
CA ASN A 116 8.10 12.62 -14.21
C ASN A 116 7.97 11.33 -13.38
N LEU A 117 9.08 10.77 -12.87
CA LEU A 117 9.04 9.59 -12.00
C LEU A 117 8.50 9.90 -10.60
N ARG A 118 8.37 11.18 -10.23
CA ARG A 118 7.78 11.58 -8.94
C ARG A 118 6.32 11.18 -8.81
N PHE A 119 5.62 11.05 -9.93
CA PHE A 119 4.19 10.73 -9.99
C PHE A 119 3.91 9.25 -10.19
N ASP A 120 4.91 8.37 -10.03
CA ASP A 120 4.71 6.93 -10.18
C ASP A 120 3.67 6.42 -9.15
N PRO A 121 2.54 5.85 -9.60
CA PRO A 121 1.47 5.38 -8.73
C PRO A 121 1.95 4.32 -7.72
N SER A 122 3.00 3.55 -8.05
CA SER A 122 3.57 2.57 -7.12
C SER A 122 4.23 3.24 -5.90
N LYS A 123 4.94 4.36 -6.09
CA LYS A 123 5.56 5.12 -4.99
C LYS A 123 4.50 5.69 -4.05
N ARG A 124 3.39 6.21 -4.60
CA ARG A 124 2.28 6.78 -3.82
C ARG A 124 1.56 5.73 -2.98
N ARG A 125 1.26 4.56 -3.55
CA ARG A 125 0.63 3.45 -2.81
C ARG A 125 1.52 2.97 -1.65
N LEU A 126 2.83 2.88 -1.89
CA LEU A 126 3.79 2.44 -0.87
C LEU A 126 3.98 3.47 0.25
N SER A 127 3.98 4.76 -0.08
CA SER A 127 4.01 5.87 0.89
C SER A 127 2.79 5.81 1.82
N GLN A 128 1.58 5.72 1.24
CA GLN A 128 0.34 5.60 2.00
C GLN A 128 0.33 4.35 2.89
N PHE A 129 0.78 3.20 2.37
CA PHE A 129 0.90 1.98 3.15
C PHE A 129 1.86 2.16 4.35
N THR A 130 3.00 2.80 4.13
CA THR A 130 3.99 3.09 5.19
C THR A 130 3.41 4.01 6.26
N GLN A 131 2.67 5.04 5.86
CA GLN A 131 1.99 5.94 6.80
C GLN A 131 0.94 5.20 7.63
N ILE A 132 0.14 4.31 7.01
CA ILE A 132 -0.87 3.52 7.73
C ILE A 132 -0.20 2.62 8.78
N ILE A 133 0.88 1.92 8.41
CA ILE A 133 1.62 1.07 9.36
C ILE A 133 2.24 1.91 10.48
N ALA A 134 2.86 3.04 10.16
CA ALA A 134 3.46 3.93 11.14
C ALA A 134 2.41 4.51 12.11
N PHE A 135 1.25 4.89 11.59
CA PHE A 135 0.12 5.31 12.42
C PHE A 135 -0.35 4.19 13.34
N ALA A 136 -0.54 2.98 12.82
CA ALA A 136 -0.95 1.82 13.62
C ALA A 136 0.09 1.50 14.72
N ALA A 137 1.38 1.52 14.40
CA ALA A 137 2.46 1.31 15.36
C ALA A 137 2.44 2.36 16.49
N CYS A 138 2.27 3.64 16.14
CA CYS A 138 2.11 4.71 17.12
C CYS A 138 0.86 4.52 18.00
N LEU A 139 -0.28 4.16 17.39
CA LEU A 139 -1.53 3.95 18.10
C LEU A 139 -1.43 2.78 19.09
N PHE A 140 -0.94 1.62 18.66
CA PHE A 140 -0.75 0.46 19.53
C PHE A 140 0.28 0.73 20.64
N ASN A 141 1.31 1.53 20.37
CA ASN A 141 2.28 1.94 21.39
C ASN A 141 1.63 2.80 22.48
N VAL A 142 0.78 3.76 22.12
CA VAL A 142 0.03 4.58 23.09
C VAL A 142 -0.95 3.73 23.89
N ILE A 143 -1.70 2.84 23.22
CA ILE A 143 -2.62 1.90 23.89
C ILE A 143 -1.87 1.02 24.88
N GLY A 144 -0.73 0.45 24.48
CA GLY A 144 0.12 -0.37 25.34
C GLY A 144 0.64 0.39 26.56
N PHE A 145 1.02 1.65 26.40
CA PHE A 145 1.41 2.50 27.52
C PHE A 145 0.27 2.76 28.51
N ILE A 146 -0.93 3.10 28.01
CA ILE A 146 -2.13 3.29 28.86
C ILE A 146 -2.47 2.00 29.60
N TYR A 147 -2.42 0.85 28.92
CA TYR A 147 -2.63 -0.45 29.54
C TYR A 147 -1.65 -0.71 30.70
N LEU A 148 -0.35 -0.45 30.50
CA LEU A 148 0.65 -0.57 31.56
C LEU A 148 0.40 0.38 32.74
N LEU A 149 -0.10 1.59 32.49
CA LEU A 149 -0.48 2.52 33.55
C LEU A 149 -1.66 1.98 34.38
N LEU A 150 -2.67 1.42 33.72
CA LEU A 150 -3.83 0.82 34.40
C LEU A 150 -3.43 -0.42 35.21
N GLN A 151 -2.56 -1.28 34.68
CA GLN A 151 -2.00 -2.41 35.44
C GLN A 151 -1.24 -1.94 36.69
N LYS A 152 -0.46 -0.87 36.56
CA LYS A 152 0.27 -0.30 37.69
C LYS A 152 -0.68 0.27 38.75
N ALA A 153 -1.76 0.92 38.33
CA ALA A 153 -2.81 1.41 39.22
C ALA A 153 -3.58 0.26 39.90
N ALA A 154 -3.72 -0.89 39.23
CA ALA A 154 -4.32 -2.11 39.78
C ALA A 154 -3.41 -2.89 40.74
N GLY A 155 -2.18 -2.42 40.98
CA GLY A 155 -1.25 -3.01 41.96
C GLY A 155 -0.26 -4.03 41.39
N GLU A 156 -0.18 -4.21 40.07
CA GLU A 156 0.79 -5.14 39.49
C GLU A 156 2.24 -4.62 39.59
N THR A 157 3.16 -5.52 39.93
CA THR A 157 4.62 -5.28 39.94
C THR A 157 5.21 -5.40 38.53
N GLY A 158 4.63 -4.70 37.56
CA GLY A 158 5.19 -4.52 36.22
C GLY A 158 6.40 -3.57 36.20
N PRO A 159 6.99 -3.36 35.01
CA PRO A 159 8.13 -2.46 34.82
C PRO A 159 7.87 -1.06 35.40
N THR A 160 8.94 -0.41 35.86
CA THR A 160 8.86 0.95 36.40
C THR A 160 8.22 1.90 35.38
N ILE A 161 7.30 2.77 35.83
CA ILE A 161 6.59 3.75 34.98
C ILE A 161 7.56 4.52 34.07
N VAL A 162 8.73 4.90 34.61
CA VAL A 162 9.77 5.61 33.86
C VAL A 162 10.26 4.80 32.65
N LYS A 163 10.59 3.50 32.81
CA LYS A 163 11.02 2.64 31.69
C LYS A 163 9.92 2.50 30.64
N SER A 164 8.67 2.35 31.05
CA SER A 164 7.52 2.29 30.14
C SER A 164 7.33 3.61 29.37
N PHE A 165 7.51 4.75 30.05
CA PHE A 165 7.44 6.08 29.41
C PHE A 165 8.57 6.30 28.40
N LEU A 166 9.81 5.96 28.75
CA LEU A 166 10.94 6.02 27.83
C LEU A 166 10.73 5.12 26.61
N THR A 167 10.19 3.92 26.80
CA THR A 167 9.87 2.98 25.71
C THR A 167 8.83 3.56 24.77
N MET A 168 7.75 4.12 25.33
CA MET A 168 6.72 4.80 24.57
C MET A 168 7.31 5.96 23.74
N LEU A 169 8.17 6.77 24.35
CA LEU A 169 8.81 7.90 23.68
C LEU A 169 9.75 7.47 22.56
N ILE A 170 10.57 6.43 22.76
CA ILE A 170 11.46 5.88 21.73
C ILE A 170 10.66 5.46 20.49
N VAL A 171 9.61 4.66 20.69
CA VAL A 171 8.76 4.17 19.59
C VAL A 171 8.08 5.34 18.90
N LEU A 172 7.59 6.33 19.66
CA LEU A 172 6.92 7.51 19.11
C LEU A 172 7.88 8.38 18.27
N VAL A 173 9.12 8.59 18.72
CA VAL A 173 10.11 9.37 17.97
C VAL A 173 10.49 8.67 16.67
N VAL A 174 10.71 7.36 16.70
CA VAL A 174 11.12 6.61 15.50
C VAL A 174 9.95 6.43 14.52
N ALA A 175 8.84 5.84 14.96
CA ALA A 175 7.68 5.59 14.11
C ALA A 175 6.95 6.89 13.72
N GLY A 176 6.83 7.84 14.65
CA GLY A 176 6.28 9.17 14.38
C GLY A 176 7.17 10.01 13.48
N GLY A 177 8.50 9.85 13.55
CA GLY A 177 9.45 10.44 12.62
C GLY A 177 9.25 9.94 11.19
N ILE A 178 9.09 8.63 11.01
CA ILE A 178 8.76 8.02 9.71
C ILE A 178 7.42 8.57 9.20
N LEU A 179 6.37 8.54 10.04
CA LEU A 179 5.05 9.05 9.69
C LEU A 179 5.12 10.51 9.22
N THR A 180 5.78 11.37 10.00
CA THR A 180 5.91 12.81 9.71
C THR A 180 6.71 13.05 8.43
N TYR A 181 7.79 12.29 8.21
CA TYR A 181 8.60 12.41 6.99
C TYR A 181 7.77 12.12 5.74
N TYR A 182 7.06 10.99 5.70
CA TYR A 182 6.23 10.63 4.56
C TYR A 182 5.01 11.55 4.42
N TRP A 183 4.45 12.04 5.52
CA TRP A 183 3.36 13.01 5.50
C TRP A 183 3.78 14.33 4.85
N LEU A 184 4.92 14.89 5.27
CA LEU A 184 5.45 16.12 4.71
C LEU A 184 5.86 15.98 3.23
N ASP A 185 6.39 14.83 2.83
CA ASP A 185 6.76 14.55 1.43
C ASP A 185 5.52 14.58 0.52
N GLU A 186 4.40 13.99 0.94
CA GLU A 186 3.14 14.03 0.19
C GLU A 186 2.55 15.43 0.07
N HIS A 187 2.63 16.23 1.14
CA HIS A 187 2.15 17.62 1.10
C HIS A 187 3.00 18.51 0.18
N LYS A 188 4.32 18.28 0.10
CA LYS A 188 5.19 18.98 -0.86
C LYS A 188 4.85 18.66 -2.31
N LEU A 189 4.38 17.44 -2.58
CA LEU A 189 3.94 17.02 -3.92
C LEU A 189 2.58 17.58 -4.33
N ARG A 190 1.71 17.92 -3.36
CA ARG A 190 0.37 18.51 -3.62
C ARG A 190 0.42 20.01 -3.92
N ASN A 191 1.39 20.74 -3.36
CA ASN A 191 1.49 22.21 -3.48
C ASN A 191 2.37 22.70 -4.65
N ARG A 192 2.74 21.81 -5.58
CA ARG A 192 3.45 22.13 -6.82
C ARG A 192 2.64 21.68 -8.01
#